data_AF-A0A7C2QJM4-F1
#
_entry.id   AF-A0A7C2QJM4-F1
#
_cell.length_a   1.000
_cell.length_b   1.000
_cell.length_c   1.000
_cell.angle_alpha   90.00
_cell.angle_beta   90.00
_cell.angle_gamma   90.00
#
_symmetry.space_group_name_H-M   'P 1'
#
loop_
_entity.id
_entity.type
_entity.pdbx_description
1 polymer ?
#
loop_
_entity_poly.entity_id
_entity_poly.type
_entity_poly.pdbx_seq_one_letter_code
_entity_poly.pdbx_strand_id
1 'polypeptide(L)'
;MKRMSTLISTETPFIENFLEVFKAFSKMGLGSMENLRKTLPVVSIDGLGHHIGHDVMLELDKMASVKAYKVRPSGKVCDVIACDTSVIKLAEGPFGYLAALRGSVVRRKRSGSIESWIIGPLIFFVSLDDNLSLFTFMSELMDGQPFSENFETIHRSINSLLEKWLQRSLASTFSDSILLFDGSLTAGPADNSLQLIRETLNEAERNGNVVLAFSKSTHLSYLGTKITYVGTRTRPTVRNRCE
;
A
#
# COMPACT_ATOMS: atom_id res chain seq x y z
N MET A 1 26.42 6.64 17.07
CA MET A 1 25.98 5.92 15.86
C MET A 1 25.78 6.92 14.72
N LYS A 2 26.70 6.96 13.76
CA LYS A 2 26.59 7.85 12.57
C LYS A 2 25.46 7.32 11.68
N ARG A 3 24.44 8.14 11.40
CA ARG A 3 23.52 7.93 10.28
C ARG A 3 24.34 8.04 9.00
N MET A 4 24.68 6.90 8.43
CA MET A 4 25.29 6.85 7.12
C MET A 4 24.16 7.07 6.11
N SER A 5 23.99 8.31 5.69
CA SER A 5 23.21 8.64 4.49
C SER A 5 23.99 8.12 3.29
N THR A 6 23.78 6.86 2.95
CA THR A 6 24.31 6.29 1.72
C THR A 6 23.68 7.05 0.57
N LEU A 7 24.50 7.80 -0.15
CA LEU A 7 24.12 8.41 -1.42
C LEU A 7 23.54 7.30 -2.30
N ILE A 8 22.26 7.48 -2.67
CA ILE A 8 21.51 6.55 -3.50
C ILE A 8 22.28 6.44 -4.83
N SER A 9 22.72 5.24 -5.18
CA SER A 9 23.19 4.95 -6.54
C SER A 9 22.02 5.27 -7.49
N THR A 10 22.23 6.28 -8.34
CA THR A 10 21.23 6.86 -9.25
C THR A 10 20.94 5.98 -10.47
N GLU A 11 21.46 4.75 -10.52
CA GLU A 11 21.48 3.91 -11.73
C GLU A 11 20.35 2.86 -11.78
N THR A 12 19.29 3.01 -10.97
CA THR A 12 18.13 2.10 -11.07
C THR A 12 16.95 2.82 -11.73
N PRO A 13 16.31 2.23 -12.76
CA PRO A 13 15.14 2.81 -13.43
C PRO A 13 14.00 3.21 -12.47
N PHE A 14 13.94 2.55 -11.31
CA PHE A 14 13.03 2.90 -10.22
C PHE A 14 13.20 4.35 -9.75
N ILE A 15 14.44 4.84 -9.63
CA ILE A 15 14.74 6.18 -9.11
C ILE A 15 14.36 7.28 -10.11
N GLU A 16 14.54 7.05 -11.41
CA GLU A 16 14.13 8.01 -12.44
C GLU A 16 12.61 8.14 -12.53
N ASN A 17 11.89 7.01 -12.57
CA ASN A 17 10.43 7.00 -12.52
C ASN A 17 9.92 7.62 -11.20
N PHE A 18 10.65 7.40 -10.10
CA PHE A 18 10.34 8.01 -8.82
C PHE A 18 10.48 9.54 -8.81
N LEU A 19 11.51 10.11 -9.44
CA LEU A 19 11.75 11.55 -9.45
C LEU A 19 10.60 12.33 -10.09
N GLU A 20 10.06 11.84 -11.20
CA GLU A 20 8.94 12.50 -11.89
C GLU A 20 7.67 12.46 -11.03
N VAL A 21 7.36 11.32 -10.42
CA VAL A 21 6.19 11.19 -9.56
C VAL A 21 6.35 11.97 -8.26
N PHE A 22 7.55 11.97 -7.66
CA PHE A 22 7.86 12.81 -6.52
C PHE A 22 7.64 14.29 -6.81
N LYS A 23 8.09 14.78 -7.99
CA LYS A 23 7.82 16.15 -8.44
C LYS A 23 6.32 16.40 -8.59
N ALA A 24 5.57 15.46 -9.17
CA ALA A 24 4.13 15.59 -9.34
C ALA A 24 3.38 15.69 -8.00
N PHE A 25 3.65 14.77 -7.06
CA PHE A 25 3.09 14.83 -5.70
C PHE A 25 3.53 16.09 -4.94
N SER A 26 4.78 16.51 -5.07
CA SER A 26 5.29 17.73 -4.40
C SER A 26 4.66 18.99 -4.97
N LYS A 27 4.46 19.06 -6.29
CA LYS A 27 3.78 20.16 -6.97
C LYS A 27 2.30 20.23 -6.57
N MET A 28 1.62 19.08 -6.53
CA MET A 28 0.25 18.98 -6.04
C MET A 28 0.16 19.45 -4.58
N GLY A 29 1.06 18.97 -3.73
CA GLY A 29 1.15 19.38 -2.33
C GLY A 29 1.33 20.89 -2.17
N LEU A 30 2.30 21.46 -2.89
CA LEU A 30 2.54 22.91 -2.87
C LEU A 30 1.33 23.71 -3.35
N GLY A 31 0.71 23.29 -4.46
CA GLY A 31 -0.50 23.91 -5.02
C GLY A 31 -1.68 23.89 -4.05
N SER A 32 -1.90 22.75 -3.37
CA SER A 32 -2.95 22.63 -2.34
C SER A 32 -2.74 23.56 -1.15
N MET A 33 -1.49 23.96 -0.88
CA MET A 33 -1.11 24.78 0.26
C MET A 33 -0.98 26.28 -0.04
N GLU A 34 -1.13 26.72 -1.30
CA GLU A 34 -0.89 28.13 -1.69
C GLU A 34 -1.75 29.13 -0.88
N ASN A 35 -2.96 28.71 -0.49
CA ASN A 35 -3.92 29.52 0.26
C ASN A 35 -3.78 29.43 1.79
N LEU A 36 -2.88 28.60 2.32
CA LEU A 36 -2.65 28.46 3.77
C LEU A 36 -1.77 29.57 4.38
N ARG A 37 -1.30 30.53 3.57
CA ARG A 37 -0.52 31.66 4.05
C ARG A 37 -1.38 32.50 5.00
N LYS A 38 -1.19 32.30 6.32
CA LYS A 38 -1.69 33.05 7.51
C LYS A 38 -2.53 32.23 8.50
N THR A 39 -2.73 30.93 8.26
CA THR A 39 -3.55 30.08 9.15
C THR A 39 -2.65 29.12 9.93
N LEU A 40 -2.82 29.05 11.26
CA LEU A 40 -2.14 28.05 12.09
C LEU A 40 -3.02 26.81 12.17
N PRO A 41 -2.59 25.65 11.63
CA PRO A 41 -3.39 24.44 11.69
C PRO A 41 -3.31 23.81 13.08
N VAL A 42 -4.41 23.24 13.57
CA VAL A 42 -4.46 22.58 14.89
C VAL A 42 -4.10 21.11 14.72
N VAL A 43 -3.02 20.65 15.35
CA VAL A 43 -2.56 19.26 15.26
C VAL A 43 -3.56 18.35 15.97
N SER A 44 -4.23 17.46 15.23
CA SER A 44 -5.02 16.36 15.79
C SER A 44 -4.26 15.04 15.63
N ILE A 45 -4.23 14.22 16.67
CA ILE A 45 -3.69 12.86 16.64
C ILE A 45 -4.85 11.92 16.97
N ASP A 46 -5.55 11.45 15.94
CA ASP A 46 -6.67 10.52 16.13
C ASP A 46 -6.17 9.09 16.35
N GLY A 47 -6.62 8.49 17.47
CA GLY A 47 -6.42 7.10 17.82
C GLY A 47 -7.55 6.20 17.31
N LEU A 48 -7.19 5.00 16.85
CA LEU A 48 -8.05 4.00 16.21
C LEU A 48 -9.33 3.64 17.00
N GLY A 49 -10.47 3.67 16.30
CA GLY A 49 -11.72 3.08 16.76
C GLY A 49 -11.68 1.54 16.76
N HIS A 50 -12.16 0.92 17.84
CA HIS A 50 -12.32 -0.53 17.97
C HIS A 50 -13.73 -0.95 17.55
N HIS A 51 -13.84 -1.88 16.60
CA HIS A 51 -15.10 -2.57 16.30
C HIS A 51 -15.21 -3.83 17.17
N ILE A 52 -16.25 -3.90 18.00
CA ILE A 52 -16.61 -5.11 18.76
C ILE A 52 -17.47 -5.98 17.85
N GLY A 53 -16.92 -7.10 17.37
CA GLY A 53 -17.65 -8.10 16.59
C GLY A 53 -17.93 -9.35 17.41
N HIS A 54 -19.05 -10.02 17.14
CA HIS A 54 -19.37 -11.33 17.72
C HIS A 54 -18.59 -12.45 17.00
N ASP A 55 -18.10 -13.42 17.78
CA ASP A 55 -17.31 -14.56 17.28
C ASP A 55 -18.19 -15.62 16.60
N VAL A 56 -17.85 -16.00 15.37
CA VAL A 56 -18.39 -17.19 14.70
C VAL A 56 -17.28 -18.17 14.34
N MET A 57 -17.52 -19.44 14.65
CA MET A 57 -16.63 -20.56 14.41
C MET A 57 -16.85 -21.13 12.99
N LEU A 58 -15.81 -21.18 12.16
CA LEU A 58 -15.84 -21.97 10.92
C LEU A 58 -15.37 -23.40 11.18
N GLU A 59 -16.28 -24.34 11.05
CA GLU A 59 -15.95 -25.77 10.97
C GLU A 59 -15.59 -26.11 9.52
N LEU A 60 -14.28 -26.10 9.21
CA LEU A 60 -13.77 -26.52 7.89
C LEU A 60 -14.13 -27.97 7.53
N ASP A 61 -14.39 -28.80 8.55
CA ASP A 61 -14.76 -30.21 8.39
C ASP A 61 -16.09 -30.40 7.62
N LYS A 62 -16.95 -29.36 7.56
CA LYS A 62 -18.22 -29.38 6.81
C LYS A 62 -18.14 -28.73 5.43
N MET A 63 -17.03 -28.05 5.10
CA MET A 63 -16.78 -27.54 3.76
C MET A 63 -16.18 -28.64 2.90
N ALA A 64 -17.03 -29.36 2.16
CA ALA A 64 -16.58 -30.27 1.13
C ALA A 64 -15.62 -29.51 0.18
N SER A 65 -14.36 -29.95 0.15
CA SER A 65 -13.27 -29.56 -0.76
C SER A 65 -12.28 -28.44 -0.36
N VAL A 66 -11.96 -28.23 0.92
CA VAL A 66 -10.74 -27.46 1.27
C VAL A 66 -9.48 -28.29 0.98
N LYS A 67 -8.85 -28.03 -0.17
CA LYS A 67 -7.59 -28.69 -0.57
C LYS A 67 -6.39 -27.93 0.01
N ALA A 68 -5.78 -28.48 1.07
CA ALA A 68 -4.50 -27.97 1.56
C ALA A 68 -3.37 -28.31 0.58
N TYR A 69 -2.71 -27.28 0.04
CA TYR A 69 -1.56 -27.47 -0.84
C TYR A 69 -0.27 -27.44 -0.03
N LYS A 70 0.47 -28.55 -0.04
CA LYS A 70 1.81 -28.61 0.56
C LYS A 70 2.80 -27.93 -0.38
N VAL A 71 3.20 -26.71 -0.03
CA VAL A 71 4.28 -26.00 -0.72
C VAL A 71 5.64 -26.61 -0.39
N ARG A 72 6.52 -26.70 -1.40
CA ARG A 72 7.93 -27.06 -1.25
C ARG A 72 8.77 -25.87 -1.73
N PRO A 73 9.87 -25.52 -1.05
CA PRO A 73 10.78 -24.50 -1.55
C PRO A 73 11.27 -24.86 -2.95
N SER A 74 11.27 -23.90 -3.87
CA SER A 74 11.75 -24.11 -5.24
C SER A 74 13.27 -24.22 -5.33
N GLY A 75 14.00 -23.83 -4.27
CA GLY A 75 15.47 -23.75 -4.26
C GLY A 75 16.03 -22.56 -5.06
N LYS A 76 15.17 -21.78 -5.74
CA LYS A 76 15.58 -20.59 -6.49
C LYS A 76 15.88 -19.44 -5.53
N VAL A 77 17.01 -18.77 -5.76
CA VAL A 77 17.38 -17.54 -5.06
C VAL A 77 17.04 -16.36 -5.97
N CYS A 78 16.16 -15.50 -5.50
CA CYS A 78 15.77 -14.27 -6.17
C CYS A 78 15.73 -13.10 -5.18
N ASP A 79 15.54 -11.90 -5.71
CA ASP A 79 15.32 -10.74 -4.88
C ASP A 79 13.90 -10.75 -4.33
N VAL A 80 13.75 -10.23 -3.12
CA VAL A 80 12.44 -10.03 -2.48
C VAL A 80 12.27 -8.55 -2.24
N ILE A 81 11.23 -7.96 -2.83
CA ILE A 81 10.94 -6.54 -2.75
C ILE A 81 9.58 -6.36 -2.10
N ALA A 82 9.49 -5.50 -1.10
CA ALA A 82 8.25 -5.17 -0.41
C ALA A 82 8.00 -3.65 -0.48
N CYS A 83 6.73 -3.24 -0.54
CA CYS A 83 6.35 -1.84 -0.39
C CYS A 83 5.18 -1.67 0.57
N ASP A 84 5.15 -0.53 1.24
CA ASP A 84 4.06 -0.11 2.12
C ASP A 84 3.91 1.42 2.05
N THR A 85 2.68 1.91 2.18
CA THR A 85 2.36 3.34 2.20
C THR A 85 1.52 3.68 3.43
N SER A 86 1.71 4.90 3.92
CA SER A 86 0.98 5.41 5.07
C SER A 86 0.63 6.86 4.87
N VAL A 87 -0.55 7.23 5.32
CA VAL A 87 -1.00 8.62 5.37
C VAL A 87 -1.46 8.93 6.79
N ILE A 88 -1.09 10.11 7.27
CA ILE A 88 -1.52 10.64 8.57
C ILE A 88 -2.10 12.03 8.36
N LYS A 89 -3.22 12.33 9.02
CA LYS A 89 -3.66 13.72 9.19
C LYS A 89 -2.69 14.37 10.19
N LEU A 90 -2.02 15.43 9.76
CA LEU A 90 -1.08 16.19 10.59
C LEU A 90 -1.82 17.22 11.44
N ALA A 91 -2.87 17.82 10.87
CA ALA A 91 -3.62 18.88 11.52
C ALA A 91 -4.97 19.09 10.84
N GLU A 92 -5.95 19.57 11.60
CA GLU A 92 -7.27 19.94 11.11
C GLU A 92 -7.57 21.40 11.49
N GLY A 93 -8.42 22.05 10.72
CA GLY A 93 -8.85 23.42 10.97
C GLY A 93 -10.20 23.71 10.32
N PRO A 94 -10.74 24.92 10.51
CA PRO A 94 -12.08 25.27 10.05
C PRO A 94 -12.22 25.32 8.51
N PHE A 95 -11.12 25.18 7.76
CA PHE A 95 -11.09 25.24 6.29
C PHE A 95 -10.68 23.93 5.64
N GLY A 96 -10.36 22.89 6.41
CA GLY A 96 -9.77 21.67 5.86
C GLY A 96 -8.80 20.98 6.80
N TYR A 97 -8.03 20.02 6.27
CA TYR A 97 -6.98 19.33 7.01
C TYR A 97 -5.68 19.22 6.22
N LEU A 98 -4.56 19.20 6.94
CA LEU A 98 -3.23 18.91 6.41
C LEU A 98 -2.93 17.42 6.62
N ALA A 99 -2.40 16.75 5.60
CA ALA A 99 -1.99 15.36 5.68
C ALA A 99 -0.56 15.16 5.18
N ALA A 100 0.12 14.15 5.73
CA ALA A 100 1.42 13.69 5.26
C ALA A 100 1.33 12.24 4.80
N LEU A 101 1.83 12.02 3.60
CA LEU A 101 1.91 10.73 2.93
C LEU A 101 3.35 10.25 2.89
N ARG A 102 3.58 8.97 3.15
CA ARG A 102 4.90 8.35 3.11
C ARG A 102 4.83 6.97 2.47
N GLY A 103 5.75 6.70 1.56
CA GLY A 103 5.97 5.37 1.00
C GLY A 103 7.30 4.78 1.50
N SER A 104 7.38 3.45 1.50
CA SER A 104 8.61 2.72 1.76
C SER A 104 8.73 1.55 0.81
N VAL A 105 9.95 1.29 0.36
CA VAL A 105 10.31 0.10 -0.41
C VAL A 105 11.51 -0.54 0.25
N VAL A 106 11.47 -1.85 0.48
CA VAL A 106 12.59 -2.63 1.02
C VAL A 106 12.90 -3.76 0.06
N ARG A 107 14.18 -3.91 -0.28
CA ARG A 107 14.66 -5.00 -1.13
C ARG A 107 15.71 -5.82 -0.39
N ARG A 108 15.48 -7.12 -0.32
CA ARG A 108 16.50 -8.11 0.01
C ARG A 108 17.05 -8.67 -1.29
N LYS A 109 18.31 -8.38 -1.59
CA LYS A 109 19.00 -8.91 -2.78
C LYS A 109 19.28 -10.40 -2.61
N ARG A 110 19.46 -11.10 -3.72
CA ARG A 110 19.95 -12.49 -3.79
C ARG A 110 21.24 -12.73 -2.98
N SER A 111 22.09 -11.71 -2.85
CA SER A 111 23.33 -11.75 -2.05
C SER A 111 23.09 -11.77 -0.54
N GLY A 112 21.86 -11.52 -0.09
CA GLY A 112 21.49 -11.38 1.31
C GLY A 112 21.53 -9.95 1.85
N SER A 113 22.10 -8.99 1.10
CA SER A 113 22.10 -7.57 1.51
C SER A 113 20.71 -6.97 1.43
N ILE A 114 20.40 -6.05 2.36
CA ILE A 114 19.13 -5.33 2.42
C ILE A 114 19.35 -3.87 2.06
N GLU A 115 18.50 -3.33 1.20
CA GLU A 115 18.41 -1.90 0.90
C GLU A 115 16.98 -1.40 1.07
N SER A 116 16.82 -0.11 1.33
CA SER A 116 15.50 0.50 1.52
C SER A 116 15.45 1.91 0.96
N TRP A 117 14.31 2.27 0.38
CA TRP A 117 13.99 3.61 -0.09
C TRP A 117 12.79 4.14 0.67
N ILE A 118 12.88 5.41 1.08
CA ILE A 118 11.80 6.12 1.76
C ILE A 118 11.33 7.25 0.85
N ILE A 119 10.02 7.37 0.71
CA ILE A 119 9.34 8.33 -0.14
C ILE A 119 8.54 9.28 0.74
N GLY A 120 8.81 10.58 0.62
CA GLY A 120 8.17 11.61 1.42
C GLY A 120 8.92 11.98 2.72
N PRO A 121 8.26 12.66 3.67
CA PRO A 121 6.82 12.92 3.69
C PRO A 121 6.39 13.88 2.58
N LEU A 122 5.36 13.47 1.84
CA LEU A 122 4.66 14.29 0.86
C LEU A 122 3.48 14.95 1.58
N ILE A 123 3.51 16.26 1.70
CA ILE A 123 2.51 17.02 2.46
C ILE A 123 1.51 17.63 1.48
N PHE A 124 0.23 17.49 1.79
CA PHE A 124 -0.87 18.09 1.02
C PHE A 124 -1.98 18.57 1.94
N PHE A 125 -2.73 19.54 1.47
CA PHE A 125 -3.89 20.10 2.16
C PHE A 125 -5.17 19.68 1.44
N VAL A 126 -6.17 19.27 2.20
CA VAL A 126 -7.52 18.98 1.71
C VAL A 126 -8.44 20.07 2.24
N SER A 127 -8.99 20.87 1.33
CA SER A 127 -9.88 21.99 1.62
C SER A 127 -11.32 21.51 1.80
N LEU A 128 -12.12 22.21 2.61
CA LEU A 128 -13.57 21.99 2.62
C LEU A 128 -14.25 22.56 1.37
N ASP A 129 -13.66 23.60 0.76
CA ASP A 129 -14.31 24.40 -0.27
C ASP A 129 -13.88 24.02 -1.70
N ASP A 130 -12.60 23.71 -1.91
CA ASP A 130 -12.05 23.43 -3.25
C ASP A 130 -10.87 22.44 -3.20
N ASN A 131 -11.07 21.27 -3.82
CA ASN A 131 -10.06 20.23 -4.00
C ASN A 131 -9.79 19.91 -5.47
N LEU A 132 -10.15 20.80 -6.41
CA LEU A 132 -10.06 20.54 -7.84
C LEU A 132 -8.64 20.10 -8.25
N SER A 133 -7.60 20.75 -7.71
CA SER A 133 -6.20 20.39 -8.00
C SER A 133 -5.83 18.97 -7.54
N LEU A 134 -6.37 18.52 -6.40
CA LEU A 134 -6.20 17.14 -5.92
C LEU A 134 -6.94 16.16 -6.84
N PHE A 135 -8.18 16.49 -7.22
CA PHE A 135 -9.01 15.65 -8.08
C PHE A 135 -8.43 15.51 -9.48
N THR A 136 -7.92 16.60 -10.07
CA THR A 136 -7.20 16.57 -11.35
C THR A 136 -5.97 15.67 -11.25
N PHE A 137 -5.14 15.85 -10.21
CA PHE A 137 -3.96 15.02 -9.99
C PHE A 137 -4.31 13.53 -9.84
N MET A 138 -5.35 13.21 -9.06
CA MET A 138 -5.80 11.83 -8.88
C MET A 138 -6.31 11.24 -10.21
N SER A 139 -7.09 11.99 -10.98
CA SER A 139 -7.61 11.55 -12.27
C SER A 139 -6.49 11.27 -13.28
N GLU A 140 -5.49 12.14 -13.37
CA GLU A 140 -4.32 11.98 -14.24
C GLU A 140 -3.50 10.73 -13.86
N LEU A 141 -3.30 10.48 -12.57
CA LEU A 141 -2.51 9.34 -12.09
C LEU A 141 -3.29 8.02 -12.13
N MET A 142 -4.62 8.07 -12.07
CA MET A 142 -5.51 6.90 -12.10
C MET A 142 -5.97 6.51 -13.51
N ASP A 143 -5.53 7.21 -14.56
CA ASP A 143 -6.05 7.01 -15.92
C ASP A 143 -7.60 7.09 -15.96
N GLY A 144 -8.15 8.08 -15.25
CA GLY A 144 -9.59 8.34 -15.20
C GLY A 144 -10.43 7.37 -14.37
N GLN A 145 -9.83 6.49 -13.56
CA GLN A 145 -10.60 5.60 -12.68
C GLN A 145 -11.28 6.39 -11.54
N PRO A 146 -12.48 5.98 -11.10
CA PRO A 146 -13.22 6.68 -10.05
C PRO A 146 -12.48 6.60 -8.71
N PHE A 147 -12.45 7.70 -7.98
CA PHE A 147 -11.97 7.80 -6.59
C PHE A 147 -13.04 8.45 -5.71
N SER A 148 -12.89 8.33 -4.39
CA SER A 148 -13.84 8.96 -3.46
C SER A 148 -13.60 10.47 -3.39
N GLU A 149 -14.60 11.26 -3.78
CA GLU A 149 -14.61 12.72 -3.59
C GLU A 149 -15.04 13.13 -2.18
N ASN A 150 -15.39 12.16 -1.31
CA ASN A 150 -15.76 12.44 0.07
C ASN A 150 -14.55 13.00 0.82
N PHE A 151 -14.69 14.23 1.30
CA PHE A 151 -13.72 14.99 2.08
C PHE A 151 -13.01 14.15 3.14
N GLU A 152 -13.75 13.35 3.91
CA GLU A 152 -13.17 12.52 4.99
C GLU A 152 -12.28 11.38 4.49
N THR A 153 -12.36 11.01 3.22
CA THR A 153 -11.62 9.88 2.65
C THR A 153 -10.61 10.26 1.58
N ILE A 154 -10.54 11.52 1.15
CA ILE A 154 -9.59 11.98 0.11
C ILE A 154 -8.15 11.57 0.44
N HIS A 155 -7.71 11.71 1.69
CA HIS A 155 -6.36 11.31 2.11
C HIS A 155 -6.09 9.80 1.90
N ARG A 156 -7.11 8.97 2.06
CA ARG A 156 -7.03 7.51 1.87
C ARG A 156 -6.95 7.17 0.39
N SER A 157 -7.72 7.84 -0.47
CA SER A 157 -7.64 7.67 -1.92
C SER A 157 -6.27 8.10 -2.46
N ILE A 158 -5.71 9.21 -1.97
CA ILE A 158 -4.33 9.64 -2.30
C ILE A 158 -3.28 8.64 -1.80
N ASN A 159 -3.48 8.03 -0.62
CA ASN A 159 -2.58 6.97 -0.13
C ASN A 159 -2.63 5.70 -0.98
N SER A 160 -3.84 5.23 -1.30
CA SER A 160 -4.06 4.10 -2.20
C SER A 160 -3.44 4.35 -3.58
N LEU A 161 -3.48 5.59 -4.04
CA LEU A 161 -2.84 6.00 -5.27
C LEU A 161 -1.33 5.81 -5.28
N LEU A 162 -0.65 6.32 -4.25
CA LEU A 162 0.79 6.10 -4.10
C LEU A 162 1.12 4.62 -3.97
N GLU A 163 0.29 3.86 -3.26
CA GLU A 163 0.45 2.41 -3.10
C GLU A 163 0.44 1.68 -4.45
N LYS A 164 -0.61 1.89 -5.24
CA LYS A 164 -0.73 1.26 -6.58
C LYS A 164 0.38 1.70 -7.52
N TRP A 165 0.74 2.98 -7.48
CA TRP A 165 1.86 3.49 -8.27
C TRP A 165 3.16 2.78 -7.90
N LEU A 166 3.43 2.58 -6.61
CA LEU A 166 4.59 1.83 -6.15
C LEU A 166 4.54 0.38 -6.64
N GLN A 167 3.43 -0.31 -6.42
CA GLN A 167 3.25 -1.71 -6.85
C GLN A 167 3.52 -1.87 -8.35
N ARG A 168 2.93 -1.01 -9.18
CA ARG A 168 3.14 -1.00 -10.64
C ARG A 168 4.58 -0.69 -11.01
N SER A 169 5.20 0.30 -10.36
CA SER A 169 6.59 0.68 -10.62
C SER A 169 7.58 -0.41 -10.24
N LEU A 170 7.31 -1.16 -9.17
CA LEU A 170 8.11 -2.32 -8.79
C LEU A 170 7.92 -3.47 -9.77
N ALA A 171 6.67 -3.72 -10.21
CA ALA A 171 6.36 -4.74 -11.20
C ALA A 171 7.06 -4.51 -12.54
N SER A 172 7.17 -3.26 -12.98
CA SER A 172 7.86 -2.89 -14.23
C SER A 172 9.38 -2.82 -14.11
N THR A 173 9.92 -2.48 -12.93
CA THR A 173 11.36 -2.27 -12.77
C THR A 173 12.13 -3.56 -12.48
N PHE A 174 11.55 -4.45 -11.66
CA PHE A 174 12.22 -5.68 -11.25
C PHE A 174 11.80 -6.84 -12.14
N SER A 175 12.67 -7.82 -12.27
CA SER A 175 12.41 -9.06 -13.01
C SER A 175 12.86 -10.27 -12.21
N ASP A 176 12.25 -11.43 -12.48
CA ASP A 176 12.55 -12.71 -11.82
C ASP A 176 12.59 -12.62 -10.28
N SER A 177 11.74 -11.76 -9.70
CA SER A 177 11.75 -11.41 -8.27
C SER A 177 10.44 -11.76 -7.57
N ILE A 178 10.45 -11.79 -6.25
CA ILE A 178 9.22 -11.88 -5.44
C ILE A 178 8.83 -10.47 -5.00
N LEU A 179 7.61 -10.05 -5.33
CA LEU A 179 7.03 -8.78 -4.93
C LEU A 179 6.03 -9.01 -3.80
N LEU A 180 6.24 -8.34 -2.66
CA LEU A 180 5.38 -8.42 -1.49
C LEU A 180 4.56 -7.13 -1.39
N PHE A 181 3.25 -7.24 -1.60
CA PHE A 181 2.32 -6.12 -1.48
C PHE A 181 1.59 -6.17 -0.14
N ASP A 182 1.47 -5.03 0.54
CA ASP A 182 0.58 -4.90 1.68
C ASP A 182 -0.87 -4.80 1.19
N GLY A 183 -1.82 -5.39 1.93
CA GLY A 183 -3.22 -5.44 1.54
C GLY A 183 -3.62 -6.68 0.75
N SER A 184 -4.93 -6.83 0.50
CA SER A 184 -5.47 -7.92 -0.31
C SER A 184 -5.52 -7.56 -1.80
N LEU A 185 -5.31 -8.54 -2.69
CA LEU A 185 -5.57 -8.39 -4.14
C LEU A 185 -7.08 -8.33 -4.48
N THR A 186 -7.95 -8.10 -3.50
CA THR A 186 -9.39 -8.05 -3.68
C THR A 186 -9.77 -6.79 -4.47
N ALA A 187 -10.19 -6.96 -5.72
CA ALA A 187 -10.83 -5.90 -6.49
C ALA A 187 -12.27 -5.68 -6.00
N GLY A 188 -12.77 -4.43 -5.96
CA GLY A 188 -14.20 -4.22 -5.68
C GLY A 188 -14.66 -2.86 -5.15
N PRO A 189 -13.93 -2.15 -4.26
CA PRO A 189 -14.33 -0.80 -3.85
C PRO A 189 -13.74 0.29 -4.76
N ALA A 190 -14.27 1.52 -4.69
CA ALA A 190 -13.80 2.70 -5.46
C ALA A 190 -12.27 2.91 -5.39
N ASP A 191 -11.67 2.61 -4.25
CA ASP A 191 -10.23 2.73 -4.04
C ASP A 191 -9.41 1.51 -4.52
N ASN A 192 -10.00 0.50 -5.19
CA ASN A 192 -9.24 -0.63 -5.73
C ASN A 192 -9.76 -1.09 -7.11
N SER A 193 -9.39 -0.33 -8.15
CA SER A 193 -9.74 -0.65 -9.53
C SER A 193 -9.17 -2.00 -9.97
N LEU A 194 -10.07 -2.88 -10.41
CA LEU A 194 -9.72 -4.17 -11.01
C LEU A 194 -8.74 -4.01 -12.18
N GLN A 195 -8.85 -2.93 -12.94
CA GLN A 195 -7.98 -2.65 -14.08
C GLN A 195 -6.54 -2.40 -13.62
N LEU A 196 -6.33 -1.55 -12.62
CA LEU A 196 -4.99 -1.24 -12.09
C LEU A 196 -4.30 -2.48 -11.50
N ILE A 197 -5.04 -3.32 -10.78
CA ILE A 197 -4.52 -4.59 -10.26
C ILE A 197 -4.13 -5.52 -11.41
N ARG A 198 -5.01 -5.68 -12.41
CA ARG A 198 -4.74 -6.53 -13.59
C ARG A 198 -3.50 -6.05 -14.35
N GLU A 199 -3.39 -4.76 -14.63
CA GLU A 199 -2.23 -4.19 -15.31
C GLU A 199 -0.94 -4.45 -14.53
N THR A 200 -0.98 -4.24 -13.21
CA THR A 200 0.18 -4.49 -12.32
C THR A 200 0.58 -5.97 -12.31
N LEU A 201 -0.39 -6.89 -12.23
CA LEU A 201 -0.12 -8.32 -12.24
C LEU A 201 0.36 -8.81 -13.61
N ASN A 202 -0.19 -8.28 -14.71
CA ASN A 202 0.26 -8.59 -16.06
C ASN A 202 1.71 -8.13 -16.29
N GLU A 203 2.06 -6.94 -15.81
CA GLU A 203 3.42 -6.41 -15.87
C GLU A 203 4.38 -7.28 -15.04
N ALA A 204 3.96 -7.67 -13.83
CA ALA A 204 4.74 -8.56 -12.97
C ALA A 204 4.97 -9.92 -13.65
N GLU A 205 3.93 -10.54 -14.22
CA GLU A 205 4.02 -11.81 -14.94
C GLU A 205 4.94 -11.71 -16.15
N ARG A 206 4.81 -10.66 -16.97
CA ARG A 206 5.68 -10.41 -18.12
C ARG A 206 7.16 -10.32 -17.74
N ASN A 207 7.46 -9.79 -16.57
CA ASN A 207 8.82 -9.64 -16.05
C ASN A 207 9.28 -10.86 -15.22
N GLY A 208 8.52 -11.96 -15.19
CA GLY A 208 8.87 -13.19 -14.46
C GLY A 208 8.76 -13.04 -12.94
N ASN A 209 8.07 -12.01 -12.45
CA ASN A 209 7.88 -11.77 -11.03
C ASN A 209 6.76 -12.62 -10.45
N VAL A 210 6.92 -12.98 -9.18
CA VAL A 210 5.88 -13.62 -8.36
C VAL A 210 5.35 -12.59 -7.38
N VAL A 211 4.05 -12.29 -7.46
CA VAL A 211 3.38 -11.36 -6.53
C VAL A 211 2.75 -12.14 -5.38
N LEU A 212 3.05 -11.72 -4.15
CA LEU A 212 2.41 -12.17 -2.92
C LEU A 212 1.82 -10.96 -2.22
N ALA A 213 0.54 -11.00 -1.88
CA ALA A 213 -0.11 -9.92 -1.15
C ALA A 213 -0.59 -10.40 0.22
N PHE A 214 -0.37 -9.59 1.24
CA PHE A 214 -0.72 -9.92 2.63
C PHE A 214 -1.69 -8.88 3.19
N SER A 215 -2.91 -9.30 3.50
CA SER A 215 -3.84 -8.45 4.24
C SER A 215 -3.56 -8.54 5.75
N LYS A 216 -3.11 -7.44 6.37
CA LYS A 216 -2.90 -7.34 7.83
C LYS A 216 -4.22 -7.44 8.62
N SER A 217 -5.36 -7.21 7.98
CA SER A 217 -6.71 -7.37 8.54
C SER A 217 -7.49 -8.42 7.76
N THR A 218 -7.15 -9.69 7.96
CA THR A 218 -7.96 -10.81 7.48
C THR A 218 -9.27 -10.88 8.27
N HIS A 219 -10.25 -10.07 7.90
CA HIS A 219 -11.64 -10.30 8.28
C HIS A 219 -12.18 -11.36 7.32
N LEU A 220 -11.95 -12.63 7.65
CA LEU A 220 -12.70 -13.69 7.01
C LEU A 220 -14.14 -13.55 7.54
N SER A 221 -15.12 -13.33 6.66
CA SER A 221 -16.52 -13.20 7.08
C SER A 221 -17.41 -14.04 6.18
N TYR A 222 -18.35 -14.78 6.77
CA TYR A 222 -19.36 -15.52 6.04
C TYR A 222 -20.73 -14.90 6.34
N LEU A 223 -21.45 -14.50 5.29
CA LEU A 223 -22.76 -13.84 5.38
C LEU A 223 -22.78 -12.66 6.39
N GLY A 224 -21.76 -11.82 6.35
CA GLY A 224 -21.66 -10.63 7.21
C GLY A 224 -21.18 -10.90 8.64
N THR A 225 -20.88 -12.15 9.00
CA THR A 225 -20.38 -12.48 10.35
C THR A 225 -18.89 -12.80 10.33
N LYS A 226 -18.12 -12.20 11.26
CA LYS A 226 -16.66 -12.37 11.36
C LYS A 226 -16.32 -13.79 11.81
N ILE A 227 -15.43 -14.40 11.07
CA ILE A 227 -14.86 -15.71 11.33
C ILE A 227 -13.58 -15.49 12.10
N THR A 228 -13.64 -15.71 13.42
CA THR A 228 -12.52 -15.46 14.33
C THR A 228 -11.75 -16.74 14.67
N TYR A 229 -12.28 -17.89 14.27
CA TYR A 229 -11.64 -19.19 14.46
C TYR A 229 -11.88 -20.12 13.28
N VAL A 230 -10.82 -20.79 12.85
CA VAL A 230 -10.82 -21.79 11.79
C VAL A 230 -10.35 -23.11 12.43
N GLY A 231 -11.28 -24.04 12.66
CA GLY A 231 -10.96 -25.33 13.27
C GLY A 231 -10.32 -26.27 12.25
N THR A 232 -9.04 -26.62 12.43
CA THR A 232 -8.38 -27.72 11.69
C THR A 232 -7.96 -28.83 12.65
N ARG A 233 -8.25 -30.09 12.33
CA ARG A 233 -7.65 -31.26 13.02
C ARG A 233 -6.15 -31.42 12.77
N THR A 234 -5.59 -30.67 11.83
CA THR A 234 -4.16 -30.68 11.49
C THR A 234 -3.45 -29.49 12.12
N ARG A 235 -2.33 -29.75 12.81
CA ARG A 235 -1.47 -28.70 13.37
C ARG A 235 -0.90 -27.84 12.24
N PRO A 236 -0.96 -26.51 12.31
CA PRO A 236 -0.29 -25.65 11.33
C PRO A 236 1.20 -25.97 11.34
N THR A 237 1.69 -26.46 10.20
CA THR A 237 3.08 -26.93 10.07
C THR A 237 3.99 -25.74 9.81
N VAL A 238 4.16 -24.86 10.80
CA VAL A 238 5.29 -23.90 10.82
C VAL A 238 6.36 -24.52 11.72
N ARG A 239 7.21 -25.36 11.12
CA ARG A 239 8.43 -25.82 11.78
C ARG A 239 9.42 -24.65 11.79
N ASN A 240 9.42 -23.87 12.86
CA ASN A 240 10.59 -23.07 13.21
C ASN A 240 11.68 -24.04 13.66
N ARG A 241 12.63 -24.35 12.78
CA ARG A 241 13.98 -24.74 13.21
C ARG A 241 14.80 -23.47 13.24
N CYS A 242 14.96 -22.91 14.44
CA CYS A 242 16.14 -22.15 14.77
C CYS A 242 17.01 -23.12 15.58
N GLU A 243 18.11 -23.56 14.98
CA GLU A 243 19.31 -23.99 15.72
C GLU A 243 20.18 -22.75 15.92
#